data_AF-A0A7L2RUS6-F1
#
_entry.id   AF-A0A7L2RUS6-F1
#
_cell.length_a   1.000
_cell.length_b   1.000
_cell.length_c   1.000
_cell.angle_alpha   90.00
_cell.angle_beta   90.00
_cell.angle_gamma   90.00
#
_symmetry.space_group_name_H-M   'P 1'
#
loop_
_entity.id
_entity.type
_entity.pdbx_description
1 polymer ?
#
loop_
_entity_poly.entity_id
_entity_poly.type
_entity_poly.pdbx_seq_one_letter_code
_entity_poly.pdbx_strand_id
1 'polypeptide(L)'
;QLGKKVETVTMIYDCEGLGLKHLWKPAVEAYGELLTMFEENFPESLKRLFIVKAPKIFPVAYNLVKHFLSEDTRKKVEVLGSNWKEVLQKYIDPEQIPVVYGGTLTDPDGDPKCSSKINYGGDVPQSYYVRDQLAQQYEHSVVVNRGSSHQVEYEILFP
;
A
#
# COMPACT_ATOMS: atom_id res chain seq x y z
N GLN A 1 20.41 25.61 1.17
CA GLN A 1 20.95 24.27 0.84
C GLN A 1 21.55 23.67 2.11
N LEU A 2 21.39 22.36 2.35
CA LEU A 2 21.78 21.71 3.61
C LEU A 2 23.30 21.41 3.75
N GLY A 3 24.11 21.72 2.72
CA GLY A 3 25.57 21.51 2.76
C GLY A 3 26.01 20.04 2.79
N LYS A 4 25.09 19.09 2.58
CA LYS A 4 25.35 17.64 2.55
C LYS A 4 24.48 16.96 1.50
N LYS A 5 24.91 15.79 1.01
CA LYS A 5 24.14 14.98 0.07
C LYS A 5 22.89 14.42 0.76
N VAL A 6 21.74 14.53 0.09
CA VAL A 6 20.47 13.89 0.47
C VAL A 6 20.01 13.14 -0.76
N GLU A 7 20.03 11.81 -0.70
CA GLU A 7 19.75 10.93 -1.85
C GLU A 7 18.74 9.83 -1.55
N THR A 8 18.21 9.81 -0.32
CA THR A 8 17.27 8.78 0.13
C THR A 8 15.98 9.37 0.70
N VAL A 9 14.90 8.58 0.65
CA VAL A 9 13.55 8.99 1.05
C VAL A 9 13.04 8.17 2.23
N THR A 10 12.28 8.80 3.12
CA THR A 10 11.48 8.12 4.14
C THR A 10 10.03 8.09 3.67
N MET A 11 9.42 6.91 3.67
CA MET A 11 8.04 6.72 3.24
C MET A 11 7.18 6.36 4.46
N ILE A 12 6.01 6.99 4.57
CA ILE A 12 4.96 6.61 5.52
C ILE A 12 3.84 6.01 4.71
N TYR A 13 3.52 4.75 4.98
CA TYR A 13 2.52 3.99 4.26
C TYR A 13 1.33 3.74 5.20
N ASP A 14 0.27 4.49 4.99
CA ASP A 14 -0.96 4.38 5.78
C ASP A 14 -1.81 3.20 5.27
N CYS A 15 -1.97 2.17 6.09
CA CYS A 15 -2.77 0.99 5.79
C CYS A 15 -4.15 1.01 6.47
N GLU A 16 -4.57 2.11 7.08
CA GLU A 16 -5.92 2.21 7.62
C GLU A 16 -6.96 1.97 6.52
N GLY A 17 -7.92 1.08 6.77
CA GLY A 17 -8.94 0.70 5.79
C GLY A 17 -8.49 -0.31 4.73
N LEU A 18 -7.24 -0.81 4.77
CA LEU A 18 -6.82 -1.94 3.94
C LEU A 18 -7.76 -3.14 4.17
N GLY A 19 -8.14 -3.78 3.07
CA GLY A 19 -9.21 -4.79 3.04
C GLY A 19 -9.29 -5.49 1.69
N LEU A 20 -10.20 -6.47 1.57
CA LEU A 20 -10.29 -7.38 0.42
C LEU A 20 -10.40 -6.67 -0.94
N LYS A 21 -11.04 -5.50 -1.00
CA LYS A 21 -11.14 -4.70 -2.24
C LYS A 21 -9.78 -4.34 -2.86
N HIS A 22 -8.74 -4.22 -2.04
CA HIS A 22 -7.38 -3.89 -2.47
C HIS A 22 -6.61 -5.13 -2.96
N LEU A 23 -7.13 -6.33 -2.71
CA LEU A 23 -6.52 -7.60 -3.14
C LEU A 23 -7.07 -8.06 -4.49
N TRP A 24 -7.84 -7.21 -5.20
CA TRP A 24 -8.29 -7.49 -6.55
C TRP A 24 -7.07 -7.70 -7.46
N LYS A 25 -6.98 -8.86 -8.10
CA LYS A 25 -5.79 -9.33 -8.82
C LYS A 25 -5.19 -8.27 -9.79
N PRO A 26 -5.98 -7.62 -10.67
CA PRO A 26 -5.44 -6.55 -11.53
C PRO A 26 -4.80 -5.38 -10.78
N ALA A 27 -5.32 -5.00 -9.61
CA ALA A 27 -4.71 -3.96 -8.78
C ALA A 27 -3.40 -4.43 -8.14
N VAL A 28 -3.35 -5.69 -7.69
CA VAL A 28 -2.13 -6.30 -7.13
C VAL A 28 -1.05 -6.43 -8.20
N GLU A 29 -1.41 -6.85 -9.42
CA GLU A 29 -0.49 -6.94 -10.56
C GLU A 29 0.06 -5.56 -10.94
N ALA A 30 -0.80 -4.55 -11.09
CA ALA A 30 -0.38 -3.18 -11.39
C ALA A 30 0.54 -2.60 -10.29
N TYR A 31 0.26 -2.89 -9.02
CA TYR A 31 1.12 -2.47 -7.92
C TYR A 31 2.45 -3.24 -7.91
N GLY A 32 2.44 -4.52 -8.28
CA GLY A 32 3.64 -5.32 -8.48
C GLY A 32 4.56 -4.74 -9.54
N GLU A 33 4.02 -4.36 -10.70
CA GLU A 33 4.78 -3.69 -11.77
C GLU A 33 5.40 -2.37 -11.29
N LEU A 34 4.65 -1.57 -10.52
CA LEU A 34 5.16 -0.34 -9.92
C LEU A 34 6.35 -0.61 -8.98
N LEU A 35 6.25 -1.63 -8.13
CA LEU A 35 7.32 -2.02 -7.21
C LEU A 35 8.54 -2.54 -7.94
N THR A 36 8.37 -3.37 -8.97
CA THR A 36 9.47 -3.85 -9.82
C THR A 36 10.18 -2.67 -10.48
N MET A 37 9.43 -1.74 -11.07
CA MET A 37 10.00 -0.53 -11.65
C MET A 37 10.80 0.27 -10.61
N PHE A 38 10.27 0.43 -9.40
CA PHE A 38 10.97 1.13 -8.32
C PHE A 38 12.31 0.48 -7.96
N GLU A 39 12.33 -0.84 -7.77
CA GLU A 39 13.53 -1.59 -7.39
C GLU A 39 14.60 -1.59 -8.49
N GLU A 40 14.18 -1.68 -9.76
CA GLU A 40 15.10 -1.74 -10.91
C GLU A 40 15.72 -0.38 -11.24
N ASN A 41 14.98 0.71 -11.03
CA ASN A 41 15.39 2.05 -11.52
C ASN A 41 15.80 3.02 -10.40
N PHE A 42 15.42 2.75 -9.14
CA PHE A 42 15.75 3.59 -8.00
C PHE A 42 16.40 2.79 -6.85
N PRO A 43 17.46 2.02 -7.13
CA PRO A 43 18.14 1.24 -6.11
C PRO A 43 18.71 2.15 -5.01
N GLU A 44 18.75 1.64 -3.78
CA GLU A 44 19.30 2.32 -2.60
C GLU A 44 18.63 3.66 -2.23
N SER A 45 17.57 4.07 -2.94
CA SER A 45 16.87 5.34 -2.72
C SER A 45 15.95 5.33 -1.48
N LEU A 46 15.53 4.14 -1.01
CA LEU A 46 14.73 4.04 0.22
C LEU A 46 15.64 4.13 1.45
N LYS A 47 15.34 5.06 2.35
CA LYS A 47 15.94 5.09 3.70
C LYS A 47 15.17 4.19 4.66
N ARG A 48 13.84 4.31 4.65
CA ARG A 48 12.91 3.59 5.53
C ARG A 48 11.48 3.66 5.02
N LEU A 49 10.72 2.60 5.25
CA LEU A 49 9.27 2.53 5.03
C LEU A 49 8.55 2.23 6.35
N PHE A 50 7.78 3.19 6.88
CA PHE A 50 6.92 2.98 8.03
C PHE A 50 5.53 2.55 7.59
N ILE A 51 5.09 1.35 7.97
CA ILE A 51 3.70 0.93 7.82
C ILE A 51 2.94 1.35 9.09
N VAL A 52 1.91 2.19 8.93
CA VAL A 52 1.08 2.66 10.06
C VAL A 52 -0.34 2.12 9.95
N LYS A 53 -0.99 1.92 11.10
CA LYS A 53 -2.40 1.48 11.20
C LYS A 53 -2.73 0.21 10.39
N ALA A 54 -1.78 -0.73 10.32
CA ALA A 54 -1.93 -1.98 9.59
C ALA A 54 -3.04 -2.87 10.22
N PRO A 55 -4.09 -3.25 9.45
CA PRO A 55 -5.12 -4.16 9.93
C PRO A 55 -4.68 -5.63 9.87
N LYS A 56 -5.47 -6.54 10.44
CA LYS A 56 -5.17 -7.99 10.49
C LYS A 56 -4.94 -8.65 9.12
N ILE A 57 -5.47 -8.07 8.04
CA ILE A 57 -5.26 -8.57 6.67
C ILE A 57 -3.89 -8.20 6.09
N PHE A 58 -3.14 -7.28 6.72
CA PHE A 58 -1.86 -6.80 6.22
C PHE A 58 -0.86 -7.91 5.87
N PRO A 59 -0.67 -8.98 6.68
CA PRO A 59 0.25 -10.06 6.32
C PRO A 59 -0.09 -10.74 5.00
N VAL A 60 -1.38 -10.90 4.68
CA VAL A 60 -1.84 -11.45 3.40
C VAL A 60 -1.47 -10.51 2.26
N ALA A 61 -1.80 -9.21 2.40
CA ALA A 61 -1.47 -8.20 1.41
C ALA A 61 0.04 -8.09 1.17
N TYR A 62 0.83 -8.05 2.25
CA TYR A 62 2.28 -7.99 2.16
C TYR A 62 2.87 -9.23 1.50
N ASN A 63 2.32 -10.43 1.77
CA ASN A 63 2.76 -11.66 1.12
C ASN A 63 2.51 -11.67 -0.40
N LEU A 64 1.47 -10.99 -0.88
CA LEU A 64 1.19 -10.86 -2.31
C LEU A 64 2.20 -9.95 -3.03
N VAL A 65 2.79 -8.97 -2.33
CA VAL A 65 3.68 -7.98 -2.96
C VAL A 65 5.15 -8.13 -2.59
N LYS A 66 5.47 -8.85 -1.50
CA LYS A 66 6.83 -8.95 -0.98
C LYS A 66 7.82 -9.49 -2.01
N HIS A 67 7.38 -10.36 -2.91
CA HIS A 67 8.27 -10.98 -3.89
C HIS A 67 8.78 -9.98 -4.94
N PHE A 68 8.12 -8.83 -5.11
CA PHE A 68 8.61 -7.73 -5.94
C PHE A 68 9.65 -6.86 -5.21
N LEU A 69 9.78 -6.97 -3.89
CA LEU A 69 10.69 -6.17 -3.08
C LEU A 69 12.06 -6.87 -2.94
N SER A 70 13.14 -6.09 -3.03
CA SER A 70 14.50 -6.56 -2.74
C SER A 70 14.70 -6.87 -1.25
N GLU A 71 15.74 -7.63 -0.92
CA GLU A 71 16.07 -7.86 0.49
C GLU A 71 16.41 -6.58 1.25
N ASP A 72 17.04 -5.61 0.59
CA ASP A 72 17.37 -4.31 1.16
C ASP A 72 16.10 -3.54 1.52
N THR A 73 15.14 -3.43 0.59
CA THR A 73 13.84 -2.80 0.86
C THR A 73 13.10 -3.50 1.98
N ARG A 74 13.04 -4.84 1.97
CA ARG A 74 12.35 -5.63 3.02
C ARG A 74 12.94 -5.37 4.41
N LYS A 75 14.26 -5.18 4.54
CA LYS A 75 14.93 -4.84 5.82
C LYS A 75 14.60 -3.44 6.31
N LYS A 76 14.18 -2.54 5.42
CA LYS A 76 13.81 -1.14 5.71
C LYS A 76 12.31 -0.95 6.01
N VAL A 77 11.51 -2.02 5.92
CA VAL A 77 10.08 -2.00 6.28
C VAL A 77 9.93 -2.15 7.79
N GLU A 78 9.27 -1.16 8.41
CA GLU A 78 8.98 -1.14 9.84
C GLU A 78 7.45 -1.06 10.03
N VAL A 79 6.85 -2.17 10.49
CA VAL A 79 5.42 -2.21 10.81
C VAL A 79 5.20 -1.69 12.22
N LEU A 80 4.54 -0.55 12.35
CA LEU A 80 4.36 0.16 13.62
C LEU A 80 3.09 -0.27 14.35
N GLY A 81 3.19 -0.30 15.68
CA GLY A 81 2.08 -0.60 16.59
C GLY A 81 1.21 0.62 16.90
N SER A 82 0.52 0.59 18.05
CA SER A 82 -0.37 1.68 18.47
C SER A 82 0.33 3.02 18.73
N ASN A 83 1.63 3.00 19.05
CA ASN A 83 2.46 4.18 19.29
C ASN A 83 3.12 4.74 18.01
N TRP A 84 2.50 4.55 16.86
CA TRP A 84 3.09 4.90 15.57
C TRP A 84 3.39 6.40 15.45
N LYS A 85 2.55 7.28 16.03
CA LYS A 85 2.75 8.74 16.01
C LYS A 85 4.04 9.12 16.74
N GLU A 86 4.24 8.58 17.93
CA GLU A 86 5.43 8.82 18.76
C GLU A 86 6.68 8.29 18.07
N VAL A 87 6.58 7.18 17.34
CA VAL A 87 7.71 6.64 16.55
C VAL A 87 8.05 7.57 15.38
N LEU A 88 7.06 8.08 14.63
CA LEU A 88 7.32 9.02 13.53
C LEU A 88 8.05 10.29 14.01
N GLN A 89 7.63 10.85 15.15
CA GLN A 89 8.26 12.04 15.74
C GLN A 89 9.72 11.83 16.17
N LYS A 90 10.19 10.58 16.34
CA LYS A 90 11.62 10.30 16.60
C LYS A 90 12.50 10.50 15.37
N TYR A 91 11.90 10.49 14.18
CA TYR A 91 12.63 10.51 12.91
C TYR A 91 12.33 11.71 12.03
N ILE A 92 11.19 12.36 12.26
CA ILE A 92 10.73 13.53 11.52
C ILE A 92 10.34 14.60 12.54
N ASP A 93 10.80 15.82 12.32
CA ASP A 93 10.41 16.97 13.15
C ASP A 93 8.87 17.11 13.14
N PRO A 94 8.19 17.27 14.29
CA PRO A 94 6.75 17.48 14.34
C PRO A 94 6.23 18.57 13.40
N GLU A 95 6.99 19.64 13.16
CA GLU A 95 6.62 20.73 12.24
C GLU A 95 6.60 20.30 10.76
N GLN A 96 7.14 19.12 10.45
CA GLN A 96 7.16 18.53 9.11
C GLN A 96 6.18 17.36 8.96
N ILE A 97 5.47 16.98 10.02
CA ILE A 97 4.47 15.91 9.99
C ILE A 97 3.07 16.53 10.04
N PRO A 98 2.15 16.19 9.12
CA PRO A 98 0.76 16.64 9.22
C PRO A 98 0.15 16.30 10.59
N VAL A 99 -0.73 17.15 11.11
CA VAL A 99 -1.40 16.93 12.40
C VAL A 99 -2.11 15.57 12.45
N VAL A 100 -2.73 15.14 11.34
CA VAL A 100 -3.39 13.82 11.27
C VAL A 100 -2.42 12.64 11.49
N TYR A 101 -1.15 12.81 11.13
CA TYR A 101 -0.07 11.85 11.34
C TYR A 101 0.73 12.08 12.64
N GLY A 102 0.26 13.00 13.49
CA GLY A 102 0.81 13.22 14.83
C GLY A 102 1.83 14.35 14.93
N GLY A 103 1.98 15.22 13.93
CA GLY A 103 2.80 16.43 14.06
C GLY A 103 1.99 17.70 14.32
N THR A 104 2.52 18.82 13.84
CA THR A 104 1.95 20.15 13.96
C THR A 104 1.75 20.85 12.60
N LEU A 105 2.13 20.22 11.49
CA LEU A 105 1.97 20.79 10.15
C LEU A 105 0.49 20.83 9.75
N THR A 106 0.05 21.99 9.27
CA THR A 106 -1.25 22.21 8.63
C THR A 106 -1.05 22.93 7.30
N ASP A 107 -2.06 22.92 6.44
CA ASP A 107 -2.12 23.85 5.33
C ASP A 107 -2.33 25.30 5.79
N PRO A 108 -2.14 26.30 4.90
CA PRO A 108 -2.33 27.71 5.24
C PRO A 108 -3.74 28.06 5.74
N ASP A 109 -4.75 27.28 5.38
CA ASP A 109 -6.14 27.40 5.83
C ASP A 109 -6.44 26.64 7.13
N GLY A 110 -5.43 25.96 7.70
CA GLY A 110 -5.55 25.19 8.92
C GLY A 110 -5.96 23.72 8.72
N ASP A 111 -6.03 23.19 7.49
CA ASP A 111 -6.36 21.77 7.29
C ASP A 111 -5.29 20.85 7.92
N PRO A 112 -5.64 20.03 8.94
CA PRO A 112 -4.71 19.13 9.63
C PRO A 112 -4.25 17.94 8.78
N LYS A 113 -4.87 17.73 7.63
CA LYS A 113 -4.52 16.68 6.67
C LYS A 113 -3.47 17.14 5.65
N CYS A 114 -3.22 18.44 5.55
CA CYS A 114 -2.37 19.01 4.51
C CYS A 114 -2.83 18.57 3.10
N SER A 115 -4.13 18.66 2.80
CA SER A 115 -4.72 18.23 1.52
C SER A 115 -4.16 18.97 0.30
N SER A 116 -3.50 20.12 0.49
CA SER A 116 -2.75 20.81 -0.57
C SER A 116 -1.52 20.02 -1.05
N LYS A 117 -1.04 19.06 -0.25
CA LYS A 117 0.15 18.24 -0.52
C LYS A 117 -0.17 16.75 -0.62
N ILE A 118 -1.18 16.28 0.12
CA ILE A 118 -1.50 14.86 0.28
C ILE A 118 -2.90 14.59 -0.25
N ASN A 119 -3.00 13.73 -1.27
CA ASN A 119 -4.29 13.26 -1.77
C ASN A 119 -4.79 12.09 -0.90
N TYR A 120 -6.06 12.15 -0.47
CA TYR A 120 -6.70 11.14 0.38
C TYR A 120 -7.60 10.15 -0.40
N GLY A 121 -7.48 10.13 -1.72
CA GLY A 121 -8.28 9.29 -2.60
C GLY A 121 -9.77 9.65 -2.57
N GLY A 122 -10.61 8.63 -2.72
CA GLY A 122 -12.06 8.73 -2.85
C GLY A 122 -12.56 7.76 -3.92
N ASP A 123 -13.88 7.56 -3.95
CA ASP A 123 -14.49 6.77 -5.02
C ASP A 123 -14.42 7.53 -6.35
N VAL A 124 -13.96 6.86 -7.40
CA VAL A 124 -13.84 7.46 -8.73
C VAL A 124 -15.25 7.57 -9.35
N PRO A 125 -15.71 8.77 -9.74
CA PRO A 125 -17.02 8.93 -10.39
C PRO A 125 -17.13 8.12 -11.68
N GLN A 126 -18.29 7.50 -11.92
CA GLN A 126 -18.52 6.64 -13.10
C GLN A 126 -18.32 7.35 -14.43
N SER A 127 -18.46 8.68 -14.48
CA SER A 127 -18.17 9.47 -15.68
C SER A 127 -16.71 9.38 -16.16
N TYR A 128 -15.79 8.94 -15.31
CA TYR A 128 -14.39 8.71 -15.67
C TYR A 128 -14.13 7.29 -16.19
N TYR A 129 -15.12 6.39 -16.18
CA TYR A 129 -14.93 5.00 -16.54
C TYR A 129 -14.87 4.88 -18.07
N VAL A 130 -13.83 4.23 -18.56
CA VAL A 130 -13.63 3.98 -20.00
C VAL A 130 -13.92 2.52 -20.39
N ARG A 131 -14.20 1.67 -19.40
CA ARG A 131 -14.52 0.24 -19.53
C ARG A 131 -15.19 -0.24 -18.25
N ASP A 132 -16.07 -1.21 -18.37
CA ASP A 132 -16.79 -1.79 -17.23
C ASP A 132 -16.09 -3.05 -16.67
N GLN A 133 -15.19 -3.66 -17.44
CA GLN A 133 -14.48 -4.88 -17.07
C GLN A 133 -13.09 -4.96 -17.70
N LEU A 134 -12.20 -5.73 -17.07
CA LEU A 134 -10.90 -6.09 -17.62
C LEU A 134 -10.96 -7.50 -18.21
N ALA A 135 -10.24 -7.74 -19.30
CA ALA A 135 -10.09 -9.07 -19.85
C ALA A 135 -9.32 -9.94 -18.86
N GLN A 136 -9.89 -11.08 -18.47
CA GLN A 136 -9.29 -12.02 -17.54
C GLN A 136 -9.19 -13.40 -18.20
N GLN A 137 -8.03 -14.03 -18.11
CA GLN A 137 -7.85 -15.43 -18.47
C GLN A 137 -8.27 -16.30 -17.29
N TYR A 138 -9.15 -17.27 -17.54
CA TYR A 138 -9.61 -18.24 -16.55
C TYR A 138 -8.73 -19.49 -16.61
N GLU A 139 -8.32 -19.99 -15.45
CA GLU A 139 -7.48 -21.18 -15.33
C GLU A 139 -8.24 -22.48 -15.70
N HIS A 140 -9.54 -22.53 -15.40
CA HIS A 140 -10.36 -23.70 -15.62
C HIS A 140 -11.65 -23.36 -16.36
N SER A 141 -12.06 -24.26 -17.26
CA SER A 141 -13.35 -24.25 -17.92
C SER A 141 -13.93 -25.66 -17.82
N VAL A 142 -15.18 -25.77 -17.38
CA VAL A 142 -15.84 -27.06 -17.11
C VAL A 142 -17.23 -27.02 -17.73
N VAL A 143 -17.63 -28.12 -18.38
CA VAL A 143 -18.98 -28.30 -18.90
C VAL A 143 -19.88 -28.87 -17.79
N VAL A 144 -20.96 -28.15 -17.46
CA VAL A 144 -21.94 -28.58 -16.45
C VAL A 144 -23.26 -28.93 -17.15
N ASN A 145 -23.67 -30.19 -17.02
CA ASN A 145 -24.94 -30.65 -17.60
C ASN A 145 -26.15 -30.04 -16.88
N ARG A 146 -27.28 -29.99 -17.58
CA ARG A 146 -28.54 -29.48 -17.02
C ARG A 146 -28.92 -30.26 -15.75
N GLY A 147 -29.05 -29.54 -14.64
CA GLY A 147 -29.38 -30.12 -13.33
C GLY A 147 -28.19 -30.69 -12.55
N SER A 148 -26.97 -30.55 -13.05
CA SER A 148 -25.73 -30.95 -12.36
C SER A 148 -25.00 -29.74 -11.74
N SER A 149 -23.99 -30.00 -10.91
CA SER A 149 -23.13 -28.98 -10.30
C SER A 149 -21.67 -29.41 -10.31
N HIS A 150 -20.74 -28.45 -10.33
CA HIS A 150 -19.31 -28.67 -10.13
C HIS A 150 -18.87 -27.92 -8.86
N GLN A 151 -18.10 -28.58 -8.00
CA GLN A 151 -17.59 -28.01 -6.76
C GLN A 151 -16.06 -28.09 -6.76
N VAL A 152 -15.42 -27.07 -6.19
CA VAL A 152 -13.97 -27.04 -5.97
C VAL A 152 -13.76 -26.99 -4.46
N GLU A 153 -12.97 -27.93 -3.95
CA GLU A 153 -12.66 -28.03 -2.52
C GLU A 153 -11.24 -27.54 -2.26
N TYR A 154 -11.08 -26.71 -1.24
CA TYR A 154 -9.79 -26.23 -0.75
C TYR A 154 -9.62 -26.64 0.70
N GLU A 155 -8.61 -27.42 1.01
CA GLU A 155 -8.24 -27.74 2.39
C GLU A 155 -7.42 -26.59 2.97
N ILE A 156 -7.98 -25.89 3.96
CA ILE A 156 -7.29 -24.82 4.68
C ILE A 156 -6.76 -25.41 5.98
N LEU A 157 -5.44 -25.61 6.05
CA LEU A 157 -4.77 -25.98 7.28
C LEU A 157 -4.51 -24.71 8.11
N PHE A 158 -5.07 -24.65 9.31
CA PHE A 158 -4.76 -23.58 10.26
C PHE A 158 -3.42 -23.88 10.95
N PRO A 159 -2.51 -22.89 11.10
CA PRO A 159 -1.45 -22.96 12.09
C PRO A 159 -1.98 -22.77 13.51
#